data_AF-A0A6V7IHY9-F1
#
_entry.id   AF-A0A6V7IHY9-F1
#
_cell.length_a   1.000
_cell.length_b   1.000
_cell.length_c   1.000
_cell.angle_alpha   90.00
_cell.angle_beta   90.00
_cell.angle_gamma   90.00
#
_symmetry.space_group_name_H-M   'P 1'
#
loop_
_entity.id
_entity.type
_entity.pdbx_description
1 polymer ?
#
loop_
_entity_poly.entity_id
_entity_poly.type
_entity_poly.pdbx_seq_one_letter_code
_entity_poly.pdbx_strand_id
1 'polypeptide(L)'
;DIHYIIWTGDLPPHDVWDQTRQGNIRIIRDAVKQMSDSFPGVPIFPALGNHESTPVNSFAPPFAPEEYGISWLYKEIEEEWKRWLPAGVYKTVGEGAFYSVLVTPGFRIISVNTNYCNNKNYWLMMNSTDPIQELQWLIQQLQRAEDNHEKVHIIGHIPPGSSECLKSWSRNYYKIIE
;
A
#
# COMPACT_ATOMS: atom_id res chain seq x y z
N ASP A 1 -6.68 26.29 -1.38
CA ASP A 1 -5.41 25.55 -1.19
C ASP A 1 -5.67 24.10 -0.82
N ILE A 2 -4.81 23.19 -1.29
CA ILE A 2 -4.85 21.75 -1.00
C ILE A 2 -3.79 21.48 0.07
N HIS A 3 -4.20 20.94 1.23
CA HIS A 3 -3.28 20.66 2.34
C HIS A 3 -2.47 19.38 2.15
N TYR A 4 -3.08 18.34 1.57
CA TYR A 4 -2.44 17.10 1.20
C TYR A 4 -3.28 16.37 0.15
N ILE A 5 -2.69 15.36 -0.50
CA ILE A 5 -3.37 14.53 -1.49
C ILE A 5 -3.31 13.07 -1.01
N ILE A 6 -4.44 12.36 -1.10
CA ILE A 6 -4.49 10.89 -0.96
C ILE A 6 -4.50 10.30 -2.37
N TRP A 7 -3.62 9.34 -2.65
CA TRP A 7 -3.48 8.76 -4.00
C TRP A 7 -3.43 7.23 -3.95
N THR A 8 -4.56 6.58 -4.23
CA THR A 8 -4.75 5.16 -3.91
C THR A 8 -4.37 4.18 -5.04
N GLY A 9 -3.32 4.46 -5.81
CA GLY A 9 -2.76 3.50 -6.78
C GLY A 9 -3.59 3.26 -8.05
N ASP A 10 -3.37 2.09 -8.66
CA ASP A 10 -3.86 1.65 -9.98
C ASP A 10 -3.37 2.53 -11.14
N LEU A 11 -2.04 2.62 -11.27
CA LEU A 11 -1.39 3.46 -12.28
C LEU A 11 -1.23 2.77 -13.65
N PRO A 12 -0.76 1.51 -13.73
CA PRO A 12 -0.65 0.84 -15.03
C PRO A 12 -2.02 0.56 -15.67
N PRO A 13 -2.11 0.59 -17.02
CA PRO A 13 -3.37 0.34 -17.71
C PRO A 13 -3.82 -1.12 -17.61
N HIS A 14 -4.98 -1.42 -18.21
CA HIS A 14 -5.58 -2.75 -18.17
C HIS A 14 -5.11 -3.68 -19.31
N ASP A 15 -3.97 -3.36 -19.95
CA ASP A 15 -3.28 -4.18 -20.95
C ASP A 15 -2.48 -5.34 -20.32
N VAL A 16 -3.06 -5.97 -19.29
CA VAL A 16 -2.42 -6.95 -18.40
C VAL A 16 -1.85 -8.19 -19.13
N TRP A 17 -2.25 -8.41 -20.38
CA TRP A 17 -1.73 -9.46 -21.25
C TRP A 17 -0.34 -9.14 -21.84
N ASP A 18 0.11 -7.88 -21.78
CA ASP A 18 1.36 -7.39 -22.39
C ASP A 18 2.14 -6.43 -21.46
N GLN A 19 2.17 -6.72 -20.17
CA GLN A 19 2.90 -5.91 -19.18
C GLN A 19 4.25 -6.51 -18.79
N THR A 20 5.26 -5.64 -18.69
CA THR A 20 6.60 -5.99 -18.20
C THR A 20 6.94 -5.21 -16.94
N ARG A 21 7.81 -5.76 -16.08
CA ARG A 21 8.25 -5.06 -14.84
C ARG A 21 8.79 -3.66 -15.15
N GLN A 22 9.59 -3.55 -16.21
CA GLN A 22 10.12 -2.26 -16.67
C GLN A 22 9.02 -1.31 -17.17
N GLY A 23 7.99 -1.83 -17.85
CA GLY A 23 6.83 -1.05 -18.28
C GLY A 23 6.09 -0.44 -17.08
N ASN A 24 5.74 -1.27 -16.09
CA ASN A 24 5.05 -0.81 -14.89
C ASN A 24 5.89 0.21 -14.10
N ILE A 25 7.21 -0.03 -13.93
CA ILE A 25 8.12 0.94 -13.30
C ILE A 25 8.11 2.28 -14.05
N ARG A 26 8.18 2.28 -15.39
CA ARG A 26 8.13 3.52 -16.18
C ARG A 26 6.84 4.30 -15.93
N ILE A 27 5.70 3.62 -15.93
CA ILE A 27 4.40 4.25 -15.68
C ILE A 27 4.34 4.85 -14.26
N ILE A 28 4.83 4.12 -13.26
CA ILE A 28 4.91 4.62 -11.87
C ILE A 28 5.75 5.90 -11.81
N ARG A 29 6.94 5.89 -12.41
CA ARG A 29 7.84 7.07 -12.45
C ARG A 29 7.19 8.26 -13.15
N ASP A 30 6.58 8.03 -14.31
CA ASP A 30 5.96 9.09 -15.10
C ASP A 30 4.75 9.70 -14.37
N ALA A 31 3.95 8.88 -13.69
CA ALA A 31 2.83 9.35 -12.88
C ALA A 31 3.30 10.11 -11.63
N VAL A 32 4.29 9.59 -10.90
CA VAL A 32 4.91 10.27 -9.75
C VAL A 32 5.49 11.63 -10.16
N LYS A 33 6.18 11.67 -11.29
CA LYS A 33 6.74 12.92 -11.85
C LYS A 33 5.63 13.92 -12.16
N GLN A 34 4.58 13.50 -12.88
CA GLN A 34 3.45 14.36 -13.21
C GLN A 34 2.75 14.92 -11.96
N MET A 35 2.52 14.07 -10.95
CA MET A 35 1.93 14.50 -9.68
C MET A 35 2.81 15.50 -8.95
N SER A 36 4.13 15.24 -8.89
CA SER A 36 5.09 16.14 -8.25
C SER A 36 5.19 17.50 -8.94
N ASP A 37 5.19 17.51 -10.27
CA ASP A 37 5.25 18.74 -11.07
C ASP A 37 3.94 19.55 -10.99
N SER A 38 2.80 18.86 -10.89
CA SER A 38 1.47 19.50 -10.83
C SER A 38 1.15 20.07 -9.45
N PHE A 39 1.70 19.47 -8.38
CA PHE A 39 1.42 19.86 -7.00
C PHE A 39 2.72 20.13 -6.20
N PRO A 40 3.54 21.12 -6.61
CA PRO A 40 4.81 21.39 -5.97
C PRO A 40 4.61 21.78 -4.50
N GLY A 41 5.33 21.11 -3.60
CA GLY A 41 5.29 21.38 -2.16
C GLY A 41 4.06 20.84 -1.41
N VAL A 42 3.12 20.20 -2.10
CA VAL A 42 1.97 19.53 -1.45
C VAL A 42 2.35 18.09 -1.12
N PRO A 43 2.24 17.64 0.14
CA PRO A 43 2.51 16.26 0.50
C PRO A 43 1.46 15.31 -0.12
N ILE A 44 1.93 14.21 -0.70
CA ILE A 44 1.10 13.16 -1.28
C ILE A 44 1.27 11.89 -0.44
N PHE A 45 0.14 11.32 -0.01
CA PHE A 45 0.08 10.08 0.77
C PHE A 45 -0.51 8.97 -0.11
N PRO A 46 0.37 8.16 -0.76
CA PRO A 46 -0.08 7.12 -1.66
C PRO A 46 -0.48 5.82 -0.94
N ALA A 47 -1.33 5.04 -1.58
CA ALA A 47 -1.57 3.63 -1.26
C ALA A 47 -1.36 2.79 -2.52
N LEU A 48 -0.92 1.54 -2.33
CA LEU A 48 -0.59 0.64 -3.44
C LEU A 48 -1.87 -0.01 -4.02
N GLY A 49 -2.04 0.09 -5.33
CA GLY A 49 -3.12 -0.59 -6.07
C GLY A 49 -2.76 -2.01 -6.48
N ASN A 50 -3.67 -2.67 -7.21
CA ASN A 50 -3.45 -4.05 -7.65
C ASN A 50 -2.86 -4.16 -9.07
N HIS A 51 -2.85 -3.07 -9.83
CA HIS A 51 -2.25 -3.00 -11.18
C HIS A 51 -0.75 -2.68 -11.18
N GLU A 52 -0.14 -2.27 -10.06
CA GLU A 52 1.28 -1.91 -10.03
C GLU A 52 2.21 -3.10 -10.29
N SER A 53 1.81 -4.31 -9.93
CA SER A 53 2.58 -5.53 -10.19
C SER A 53 2.27 -6.13 -11.56
N THR A 54 3.23 -6.88 -12.10
CA THR A 54 3.00 -7.77 -13.25
C THR A 54 3.55 -9.17 -12.94
N PRO A 55 2.74 -10.23 -13.13
CA PRO A 55 1.34 -10.21 -13.57
C PRO A 55 0.40 -9.47 -12.60
N VAL A 56 -0.71 -8.92 -13.11
CA VAL A 56 -1.68 -8.15 -12.30
C VAL A 56 -2.14 -8.94 -11.06
N ASN A 57 -2.34 -8.25 -9.92
CA ASN A 57 -2.65 -8.83 -8.61
C ASN A 57 -1.54 -9.72 -7.99
N SER A 58 -0.38 -9.87 -8.63
CA SER A 58 0.70 -10.75 -8.13
C SER A 58 1.57 -10.04 -7.10
N PHE A 59 1.15 -10.11 -5.83
CA PHE A 59 1.89 -9.57 -4.69
C PHE A 59 2.38 -10.69 -3.78
N ALA A 60 3.56 -11.23 -4.11
CA ALA A 60 4.18 -12.36 -3.43
C ALA A 60 4.63 -11.98 -2.00
N PRO A 61 4.10 -12.63 -0.94
CA PRO A 61 4.62 -12.47 0.41
C PRO A 61 5.97 -13.17 0.60
N PRO A 62 6.72 -12.92 1.70
CA PRO A 62 8.05 -13.49 1.94
C PRO A 62 8.14 -15.02 1.98
N PHE A 63 7.02 -15.73 2.16
CA PHE A 63 7.00 -17.19 2.12
C PHE A 63 6.97 -17.77 0.69
N ALA A 64 6.69 -16.94 -0.33
CA ALA A 64 6.67 -17.36 -1.73
C ALA A 64 8.11 -17.61 -2.23
N PRO A 65 8.30 -18.41 -3.30
CA PRO A 65 9.64 -18.64 -3.85
C PRO A 65 10.31 -17.34 -4.30
N GLU A 66 11.60 -17.19 -3.98
CA GLU A 66 12.37 -15.95 -4.17
C GLU A 66 12.39 -15.47 -5.64
N GLU A 67 12.38 -16.40 -6.60
CA GLU A 67 12.34 -16.09 -8.04
C GLU A 67 11.11 -15.25 -8.46
N TYR A 68 10.03 -15.31 -7.68
CA TYR A 68 8.80 -14.52 -7.87
C TYR A 68 8.68 -13.34 -6.91
N GLY A 69 9.75 -13.02 -6.16
CA GLY A 69 9.75 -11.95 -5.18
C GLY A 69 9.36 -10.59 -5.77
N ILE A 70 8.55 -9.84 -5.00
CA ILE A 70 8.00 -8.53 -5.40
C ILE A 70 8.95 -7.36 -5.09
N SER A 71 10.17 -7.63 -4.64
CA SER A 71 11.14 -6.63 -4.18
C SER A 71 11.50 -5.58 -5.25
N TRP A 72 11.44 -5.96 -6.54
CA TRP A 72 11.65 -5.03 -7.65
C TRP A 72 10.65 -3.87 -7.64
N LEU A 73 9.41 -4.13 -7.22
CA LEU A 73 8.35 -3.13 -7.16
C LEU A 73 8.46 -2.31 -5.88
N TYR A 74 8.62 -2.97 -4.72
CA TYR A 74 8.68 -2.27 -3.43
C TYR A 74 9.90 -1.35 -3.32
N LYS A 75 11.04 -1.72 -3.89
CA LYS A 75 12.22 -0.83 -3.97
C LYS A 75 11.96 0.41 -4.80
N GLU A 76 11.25 0.27 -5.92
CA GLU A 76 10.88 1.42 -6.76
C GLU A 76 9.87 2.32 -6.05
N ILE A 77 8.86 1.73 -5.43
CA ILE A 77 7.85 2.43 -4.62
C ILE A 77 8.53 3.20 -3.48
N GLU A 78 9.42 2.55 -2.73
CA GLU A 78 10.19 3.21 -1.68
C GLU A 78 10.96 4.41 -2.22
N GLU A 79 11.67 4.23 -3.34
CA GLU A 79 12.47 5.31 -3.93
C GLU A 79 11.62 6.50 -4.38
N GLU A 80 10.51 6.24 -5.08
CA GLU A 80 9.63 7.31 -5.55
C GLU A 80 8.86 7.99 -4.40
N TRP A 81 8.47 7.25 -3.36
CA TRP A 81 7.71 7.80 -2.23
C TRP A 81 8.58 8.59 -1.23
N LYS A 82 9.92 8.46 -1.27
CA LYS A 82 10.85 9.32 -0.50
C LYS A 82 10.64 10.81 -0.74
N ARG A 83 10.05 11.18 -1.87
CA ARG A 83 9.71 12.58 -2.22
C ARG A 83 8.69 13.19 -1.25
N TRP A 84 7.81 12.36 -0.67
CA TRP A 84 6.67 12.83 0.12
C TRP A 84 6.65 12.26 1.54
N LEU A 85 7.21 11.07 1.75
CA LEU A 85 7.17 10.37 3.03
C LEU A 85 8.43 10.59 3.86
N PRO A 86 8.33 10.60 5.20
CA PRO A 86 9.48 10.75 6.08
C PRO A 86 10.34 9.48 6.15
N ALA A 87 11.64 9.64 6.42
CA ALA A 87 12.59 8.52 6.48
C ALA A 87 12.23 7.39 7.45
N GLY A 88 11.47 7.69 8.51
CA GLY A 88 11.03 6.70 9.49
C GLY A 88 10.15 5.58 8.92
N VAL A 89 9.53 5.78 7.76
CA VAL A 89 8.64 4.77 7.15
C VAL A 89 9.24 3.98 6.00
N TYR A 90 10.46 4.32 5.55
CA TYR A 90 11.05 3.68 4.36
C TYR A 90 11.16 2.16 4.50
N LYS A 91 11.45 1.67 5.71
CA LYS A 91 11.52 0.23 5.98
C LYS A 91 10.18 -0.48 5.67
N THR A 92 9.06 -0.01 6.22
CA THR A 92 7.76 -0.68 5.99
C THR A 92 7.30 -0.52 4.55
N VAL A 93 7.63 0.61 3.91
CA VAL A 93 7.38 0.81 2.48
C VAL A 93 8.17 -0.20 1.64
N GLY A 94 9.47 -0.41 1.92
CA GLY A 94 10.30 -1.38 1.22
C GLY A 94 9.96 -2.85 1.51
N GLU A 95 9.35 -3.14 2.67
CA GLU A 95 8.93 -4.49 3.06
C GLU A 95 7.56 -4.88 2.50
N GLY A 96 6.62 -3.93 2.36
CA GLY A 96 5.26 -4.24 1.96
C GLY A 96 4.42 -3.09 1.42
N ALA A 97 5.01 -1.92 1.13
CA ALA A 97 4.32 -0.72 0.66
C ALA A 97 3.18 -0.22 1.58
N PHE A 98 3.32 -0.43 2.89
CA PHE A 98 2.42 0.09 3.92
C PHE A 98 3.19 1.00 4.88
N TYR A 99 2.52 1.97 5.50
CA TYR A 99 3.19 2.94 6.37
C TYR A 99 2.23 3.70 7.29
N SER A 100 2.79 4.38 8.29
CA SER A 100 2.06 5.18 9.27
C SER A 100 2.80 6.49 9.50
N VAL A 101 2.18 7.64 9.19
CA VAL A 101 2.78 8.98 9.28
C VAL A 101 1.91 9.87 10.14
N LEU A 102 2.54 10.52 11.14
CA LEU A 102 1.93 11.64 11.85
C LEU A 102 1.99 12.87 10.94
N VAL A 103 0.85 13.32 10.44
CA VAL A 103 0.76 14.42 9.46
C VAL A 103 0.85 15.77 10.16
N THR A 104 0.17 15.90 11.30
CA THR A 104 0.18 17.07 12.18
C THR A 104 -0.11 16.58 13.62
N PRO A 105 0.25 17.33 14.68
CA PRO A 105 -0.05 16.90 16.05
C PRO A 105 -1.53 16.51 16.22
N GLY A 106 -1.78 15.29 16.69
CA GLY A 106 -3.12 14.74 16.88
C GLY A 106 -3.76 14.13 15.62
N PHE A 107 -3.07 14.05 14.48
CA PHE A 107 -3.62 13.43 13.26
C PHE A 107 -2.59 12.61 12.46
N ARG A 108 -2.97 11.37 12.17
CA ARG A 108 -2.15 10.34 11.50
C ARG A 108 -2.84 9.80 10.26
N ILE A 109 -2.04 9.47 9.25
CA ILE A 109 -2.45 8.64 8.11
C ILE A 109 -1.77 7.29 8.21
N ILE A 110 -2.54 6.22 8.02
CA ILE A 110 -2.05 4.85 7.91
C ILE A 110 -2.42 4.32 6.52
N SER A 111 -1.42 3.99 5.72
CA SER A 111 -1.59 3.33 4.42
C SER A 111 -1.41 1.83 4.57
N VAL A 112 -2.39 1.06 4.12
CA VAL A 112 -2.44 -0.40 4.20
C VAL A 112 -2.40 -0.98 2.78
N ASN A 113 -1.56 -1.99 2.56
CA ASN A 113 -1.47 -2.72 1.32
C ASN A 113 -2.57 -3.79 1.22
N THR A 114 -3.72 -3.34 0.74
CA THR A 114 -4.91 -4.19 0.57
C THR A 114 -4.74 -5.32 -0.46
N ASN A 115 -3.61 -5.42 -1.17
CA ASN A 115 -3.33 -6.61 -2.00
C ASN A 115 -3.19 -7.90 -1.20
N TYR A 116 -2.94 -7.81 0.11
CA TYR A 116 -2.93 -8.97 1.01
C TYR A 116 -4.34 -9.38 1.49
N CYS A 117 -5.38 -8.59 1.18
CA CYS A 117 -6.77 -9.06 1.25
C CYS A 117 -7.26 -9.63 -0.10
N ASN A 118 -6.65 -9.25 -1.22
CA ASN A 118 -7.18 -9.46 -2.57
C ASN A 118 -7.38 -10.95 -2.94
N ASN A 119 -8.60 -11.35 -3.29
CA ASN A 119 -8.93 -12.71 -3.71
C ASN A 119 -8.35 -13.10 -5.07
N LYS A 120 -7.85 -12.13 -5.86
CA LYS A 120 -7.10 -12.35 -7.10
C LYS A 120 -5.59 -12.48 -6.86
N ASN A 121 -5.11 -12.21 -5.65
CA ASN A 121 -3.72 -12.48 -5.27
C ASN A 121 -3.54 -13.97 -5.02
N TYR A 122 -3.13 -14.70 -6.06
CA TYR A 122 -3.03 -16.16 -6.05
C TYR A 122 -2.01 -16.70 -5.03
N TRP A 123 -1.05 -15.88 -4.59
CA TRP A 123 -0.08 -16.27 -3.54
C TRP A 123 -0.76 -16.58 -2.21
N LEU A 124 -1.92 -15.99 -1.94
CA LEU A 124 -2.70 -16.21 -0.72
C LEU A 124 -3.32 -17.61 -0.63
N MET A 125 -3.33 -18.39 -1.72
CA MET A 125 -3.70 -19.81 -1.69
C MET A 125 -2.69 -20.66 -0.90
N MET A 126 -1.42 -20.25 -0.85
CA MET A 126 -0.40 -20.96 -0.07
C MET A 126 -0.56 -20.68 1.42
N ASN A 127 -0.73 -19.41 1.78
CA ASN A 127 -1.03 -18.97 3.14
C ASN A 127 -1.70 -17.59 3.10
N SER A 128 -2.92 -17.50 3.63
CA SER A 128 -3.68 -16.24 3.73
C SER A 128 -3.77 -15.70 5.17
N THR A 129 -3.03 -16.31 6.11
CA THR A 129 -3.01 -15.88 7.51
C THR A 129 -2.14 -14.63 7.64
N ASP A 130 -2.79 -13.48 7.79
CA ASP A 130 -2.20 -12.14 7.96
C ASP A 130 -0.84 -11.98 7.26
N PRO A 131 -0.82 -11.97 5.91
CA PRO A 131 0.42 -11.88 5.16
C PRO A 131 1.22 -10.69 5.66
N ILE A 132 2.54 -10.89 5.82
CA ILE A 132 3.49 -9.92 6.38
C ILE A 132 3.12 -9.33 7.76
N GLN A 133 2.17 -9.93 8.49
CA GLN A 133 1.66 -9.47 9.78
C GLN A 133 1.09 -8.04 9.72
N GLU A 134 0.49 -7.65 8.58
CA GLU A 134 0.03 -6.29 8.35
C GLU A 134 -1.14 -5.89 9.27
N LEU A 135 -2.12 -6.78 9.51
CA LEU A 135 -3.21 -6.49 10.43
C LEU A 135 -2.70 -6.40 11.87
N GLN A 136 -1.78 -7.28 12.25
CA GLN A 136 -1.12 -7.18 13.55
C GLN A 136 -0.35 -5.85 13.69
N TRP A 137 0.33 -5.40 12.65
CA TRP A 137 0.98 -4.09 12.62
C TRP A 137 -0.04 -2.94 12.70
N LEU A 138 -1.16 -3.03 11.99
CA LEU A 138 -2.24 -2.03 12.01
C LEU A 138 -2.81 -1.86 13.41
N ILE A 139 -3.10 -2.96 14.12
CA ILE A 139 -3.54 -2.94 15.53
C ILE A 139 -2.55 -2.16 16.40
N GLN A 140 -1.25 -2.41 16.24
CA GLN A 140 -0.22 -1.70 17.00
C GLN A 140 -0.16 -0.21 16.68
N GLN A 141 -0.38 0.18 15.41
CA GLN A 141 -0.42 1.60 15.03
C GLN A 141 -1.66 2.30 15.60
N LEU A 142 -2.82 1.64 15.57
CA LEU A 142 -4.06 2.19 16.10
C LEU A 142 -4.02 2.32 17.62
N GLN A 143 -3.47 1.34 18.34
CA GLN A 143 -3.29 1.45 19.79
C GLN A 143 -2.36 2.62 20.13
N ARG A 144 -1.25 2.80 19.41
CA ARG A 144 -0.35 3.95 19.63
C ARG A 144 -1.05 5.28 19.35
N ALA A 145 -1.91 5.34 18.33
CA ALA A 145 -2.70 6.52 18.04
C ALA A 145 -3.71 6.81 19.17
N GLU A 146 -4.37 5.78 19.70
CA GLU A 146 -5.27 5.89 20.85
C GLU A 146 -4.54 6.43 22.09
N ASP A 147 -3.40 5.83 22.45
CA ASP A 147 -2.57 6.22 23.60
C ASP A 147 -2.10 7.69 23.49
N ASN A 148 -1.83 8.16 22.27
CA ASN A 148 -1.39 9.52 21.99
C ASN A 148 -2.53 10.51 21.67
N HIS A 149 -3.79 10.09 21.79
CA HIS A 149 -4.98 10.88 21.45
C HIS A 149 -4.99 11.41 20.00
N GLU A 150 -4.45 10.63 19.06
CA GLU A 150 -4.42 10.94 17.63
C GLU A 150 -5.68 10.44 16.91
N LYS A 151 -6.19 11.20 15.95
CA LYS A 151 -7.18 10.73 14.98
C LYS A 151 -6.48 10.11 13.78
N VAL A 152 -7.11 9.10 13.18
CA VAL A 152 -6.48 8.30 12.12
C VAL A 152 -7.35 8.31 10.87
N HIS A 153 -6.73 8.60 9.72
CA HIS A 153 -7.24 8.20 8.42
C HIS A 153 -6.53 6.93 7.98
N ILE A 154 -7.29 5.89 7.65
CA ILE A 154 -6.77 4.68 7.01
C ILE A 154 -7.03 4.80 5.51
N ILE A 155 -5.99 4.60 4.70
CA ILE A 155 -6.06 4.60 3.24
C ILE A 155 -5.59 3.25 2.69
N GLY A 156 -6.18 2.84 1.57
CA GLY A 156 -5.92 1.59 0.88
C GLY A 156 -6.58 1.61 -0.50
N HIS A 157 -6.36 0.57 -1.30
CA HIS A 157 -6.91 0.49 -2.65
C HIS A 157 -8.22 -0.32 -2.69
N ILE A 158 -8.15 -1.60 -2.31
CA ILE A 158 -9.30 -2.52 -2.35
C ILE A 158 -10.13 -2.32 -1.09
N PRO A 159 -11.43 -1.98 -1.20
CA PRO A 159 -12.27 -1.77 -0.03
C PRO A 159 -12.40 -3.07 0.80
N PRO A 160 -12.12 -3.05 2.12
CA PRO A 160 -12.20 -4.23 3.01
C PRO A 160 -13.51 -5.01 2.98
N GLY A 161 -14.63 -4.32 2.76
CA GLY A 161 -15.98 -4.92 2.70
C GLY A 161 -16.41 -5.38 1.31
N SER A 162 -15.55 -5.24 0.29
CA SER A 162 -15.87 -5.65 -1.07
C SER A 162 -15.81 -7.18 -1.24
N SER A 163 -16.38 -7.67 -2.35
CA SER A 163 -16.23 -9.07 -2.76
C SER A 163 -14.81 -9.43 -3.18
N GLU A 164 -13.91 -8.45 -3.32
CA GLU A 164 -12.52 -8.65 -3.73
C GLU A 164 -11.60 -8.94 -2.54
N CYS A 165 -12.00 -8.66 -1.30
CA CYS A 165 -11.24 -9.09 -0.13
C CYS A 165 -11.64 -10.49 0.35
N LEU A 166 -10.67 -11.28 0.81
CA LEU A 166 -10.89 -12.55 1.48
C LEU A 166 -11.72 -12.35 2.76
N LYS A 167 -12.74 -13.20 2.93
CA LYS A 167 -13.68 -13.12 4.06
C LYS A 167 -13.00 -13.11 5.44
N SER A 168 -11.94 -13.90 5.62
CA SER A 168 -11.20 -13.95 6.88
C SER A 168 -10.47 -12.63 7.16
N TRP A 169 -9.79 -12.07 6.15
CA TRP A 169 -9.12 -10.77 6.29
C TRP A 169 -10.14 -9.65 6.57
N SER A 170 -11.20 -9.58 5.76
CA SER A 170 -12.29 -8.60 5.90
C SER A 170 -12.92 -8.62 7.30
N ARG A 171 -13.20 -9.81 7.85
CA ARG A 171 -13.76 -9.96 9.21
C ARG A 171 -12.82 -9.48 10.31
N ASN A 172 -11.52 -9.73 10.18
CA ASN A 172 -10.54 -9.24 11.16
C ASN A 172 -10.38 -7.73 11.06
N TYR A 173 -10.27 -7.18 9.85
CA TYR A 173 -10.28 -5.73 9.64
C TYR A 173 -11.51 -5.08 10.26
N TYR A 174 -12.72 -5.63 10.03
CA TYR A 174 -13.95 -5.11 10.63
C TYR A 174 -13.87 -5.03 12.16
N LYS A 175 -13.37 -6.08 12.82
CA LYS A 175 -13.19 -6.10 14.28
C LYS A 175 -12.13 -5.14 14.81
N ILE A 176 -11.17 -4.72 13.97
CA ILE A 176 -10.15 -3.73 14.33
C ILE A 176 -10.75 -2.31 14.31
N ILE A 177 -11.75 -2.09 13.46
CA ILE A 177 -12.40 -0.78 13.29
C ILE A 177 -13.57 -0.57 14.27
N GLU A 178 -14.25 -1.64 14.67
CA GLU A 178 -15.33 -1.64 15.67
C GLU A 178 -14.83 -1.28 17.08
#